data_AF-A0A1G3A734-F1
#
_entry.id   AF-A0A1G3A734-F1
#
_cell.length_a   1.000
_cell.length_b   1.000
_cell.length_c   1.000
_cell.angle_alpha   90.00
_cell.angle_beta   90.00
_cell.angle_gamma   90.00
#
_symmetry.space_group_name_H-M   'P 1'
#
loop_
_entity.id
_entity.type
_entity.pdbx_description
1 polymer ?
#
loop_
_entity_poly.entity_id
_entity_poly.type
_entity_poly.pdbx_seq_one_letter_code
_entity_poly.pdbx_strand_id
1 'polypeptide(L)'
;MGANQTNTRTIDVRELNMRDMIHALTGGRPHLFMIMAYNQAKEGLYERIRSVSEEKFNVVCIRADEVKSSGYDLLAKIHDLIARAELVIAEISEWSPNVFYEIGYAVGVRKPPLLLIEKAKEVPTDLKGLEVVEYKYDWDGIRTFEADLTEHLRFRMNSDFALLRDMLEAPVPEPAYLVTSPKYPGRHSRIQGQVYDTRTFGDHLGILGLISAFGSMRGEGKGIDLVSAQHSPPDLWKKPMSLYLIGSKKVNPTVGIMMERLQGGREPNWSIEPAFGFTEKDQDWPGCLYRTAAGNTEAIQGELEETEVEGEKAEIWKEDYGIVLRGAHPLHPGRLVLILAGAHSLGTGAACLAATRSALIQKIRSRLPTGALEDKTCTFWVLVKGVASDRDCLLDEEGVSVEDAGVYQRS
;
A
#
# COMPACT_ATOMS: atom_id res chain seq x y z
N MET A 1 8.47 13.78 -51.75
CA MET A 1 9.47 14.34 -50.83
C MET A 1 8.75 15.30 -49.89
N GLY A 2 8.30 14.82 -48.74
CA GLY A 2 7.69 15.65 -47.70
C GLY A 2 8.48 15.44 -46.43
N ALA A 3 9.28 16.43 -46.05
CA ALA A 3 10.10 16.38 -44.85
C ALA A 3 9.17 16.43 -43.62
N ASN A 4 9.23 15.38 -42.81
CA ASN A 4 8.54 15.30 -41.54
C ASN A 4 9.35 16.16 -40.55
N GLN A 5 8.90 17.40 -40.31
CA GLN A 5 9.45 18.23 -39.23
C GLN A 5 9.01 17.62 -37.90
N THR A 6 9.94 16.92 -37.25
CA THR A 6 9.85 16.55 -35.85
C THR A 6 9.68 17.82 -35.02
N ASN A 7 8.45 18.06 -34.58
CA ASN A 7 8.10 19.13 -33.67
C ASN A 7 8.66 18.77 -32.29
N THR A 8 9.91 19.15 -32.03
CA THR A 8 10.52 19.06 -30.70
C THR A 8 9.75 20.04 -29.81
N ARG A 9 8.82 19.54 -29.00
CA ARG A 9 8.16 20.35 -27.97
C ARG A 9 9.22 20.79 -26.97
N THR A 10 9.72 22.01 -27.14
CA THR A 10 10.32 22.80 -26.06
C THR A 10 9.24 22.98 -24.99
N ILE A 11 9.38 22.26 -23.88
CA ILE A 11 8.56 22.45 -22.69
C ILE A 11 8.93 23.82 -22.11
N ASP A 12 7.97 24.75 -22.09
CA ASP A 12 8.14 26.04 -21.43
C ASP A 12 8.18 25.80 -19.92
N VAL A 13 9.32 26.09 -19.29
CA VAL A 13 9.66 25.74 -17.89
C VAL A 13 8.92 26.64 -16.88
N ARG A 14 8.00 27.50 -17.34
CA ARG A 14 7.45 28.62 -16.56
C ARG A 14 6.19 28.30 -15.74
N GLU A 15 5.59 27.13 -15.90
CA GLU A 15 4.37 26.74 -15.14
C GLU A 15 4.37 25.24 -14.76
N LEU A 16 5.45 24.75 -14.15
CA LEU A 16 5.38 23.45 -13.47
C LEU A 16 4.89 23.67 -12.03
N ASN A 17 3.83 22.96 -11.64
CA ASN A 17 3.44 22.89 -10.24
C ASN A 17 4.58 22.21 -9.45
N MET A 18 4.74 22.53 -8.16
CA MET A 18 5.78 21.95 -7.29
C MET A 18 5.85 20.41 -7.38
N ARG A 19 4.69 19.75 -7.55
CA ARG A 19 4.61 18.31 -7.80
C ARG A 19 5.34 17.89 -9.08
N ASP A 20 5.10 18.57 -10.19
CA ASP A 20 5.70 18.24 -11.48
C ASP A 20 7.21 18.48 -11.47
N MET A 21 7.66 19.50 -10.72
CA MET A 21 9.08 19.78 -10.51
C MET A 21 9.78 18.67 -9.72
N ILE A 22 9.19 18.25 -8.60
CA ILE A 22 9.71 17.12 -7.81
C ILE A 22 9.71 15.86 -8.68
N HIS A 23 8.62 15.59 -9.39
CA HIS A 23 8.50 14.45 -10.29
C HIS A 23 9.58 14.46 -11.39
N ALA A 24 9.86 15.61 -12.00
CA ALA A 24 10.91 15.76 -13.00
C ALA A 24 12.32 15.54 -12.43
N LEU A 25 12.57 16.00 -11.20
CA LEU A 25 13.86 15.81 -10.52
C LEU A 25 14.08 14.36 -10.08
N THR A 26 13.04 13.69 -9.58
CA THR A 26 13.17 12.34 -9.05
C THR A 26 12.96 11.25 -10.10
N GLY A 27 12.40 11.62 -11.26
CA GLY A 27 11.93 10.68 -12.28
C GLY A 27 10.71 9.89 -11.80
N GLY A 28 9.88 10.50 -10.94
CA GLY A 28 8.72 9.86 -10.31
C GLY A 28 9.04 8.93 -9.15
N ARG A 29 10.32 8.80 -8.75
CA ARG A 29 10.75 8.02 -7.59
C ARG A 29 10.46 8.78 -6.27
N PRO A 30 10.32 8.06 -5.14
CA PRO A 30 10.29 8.69 -3.82
C PRO A 30 11.56 9.52 -3.57
N HIS A 31 11.47 10.52 -2.70
CA HIS A 31 12.61 11.37 -2.35
C HIS A 31 12.84 11.51 -0.84
N LEU A 32 14.10 11.68 -0.48
CA LEU A 32 14.53 12.23 0.80
C LEU A 32 14.73 13.73 0.66
N PHE A 33 14.34 14.50 1.67
CA PHE A 33 14.65 15.92 1.71
C PHE A 33 15.78 16.20 2.70
N MET A 34 16.88 16.77 2.19
CA MET A 34 18.04 17.15 2.98
C MET A 34 17.94 18.61 3.43
N ILE A 35 17.79 18.80 4.74
CA ILE A 35 17.93 20.08 5.42
C ILE A 35 19.40 20.24 5.81
N MET A 36 20.06 21.26 5.29
CA MET A 36 21.44 21.58 5.69
C MET A 36 21.76 23.05 5.47
N ALA A 37 22.65 23.60 6.29
CA ALA A 37 23.24 24.89 6.01
C ALA A 37 24.09 24.82 4.73
N TYR A 38 24.10 25.89 3.94
CA TYR A 38 24.97 25.97 2.78
C TYR A 38 26.43 26.04 3.23
N ASN A 39 27.15 24.93 3.09
CA ASN A 39 28.57 24.82 3.41
C ASN A 39 29.27 23.88 2.43
N GLN A 40 30.17 24.42 1.61
CA GLN A 40 30.94 23.65 0.62
C GLN A 40 31.77 22.52 1.25
N ALA A 41 32.22 22.66 2.50
CA ALA A 41 32.97 21.62 3.19
C ALA A 41 32.15 20.35 3.45
N LYS A 42 30.81 20.45 3.43
CA LYS A 42 29.88 19.34 3.68
C LYS A 42 29.28 18.75 2.41
N GLU A 43 29.70 19.18 1.23
CA GLU A 43 29.19 18.63 -0.03
C GLU A 43 29.48 17.13 -0.17
N GLY A 44 30.66 16.69 0.31
CA GLY A 44 31.00 15.26 0.33
C GLY A 44 30.10 14.41 1.25
N LEU A 45 29.54 15.00 2.31
CA LEU A 45 28.56 14.32 3.16
C LEU A 45 27.22 14.18 2.41
N TYR A 46 26.78 15.25 1.75
CA TYR A 46 25.54 15.25 0.96
C TYR A 46 25.60 14.21 -0.17
N GLU A 47 26.67 14.20 -0.98
CA GLU A 47 26.83 13.24 -2.07
C GLU A 47 26.89 11.79 -1.58
N ARG A 48 27.44 11.55 -0.39
CA ARG A 48 27.45 10.21 0.21
C ARG A 48 26.06 9.77 0.65
N ILE A 49 25.30 10.64 1.30
CA ILE A 49 23.90 10.37 1.65
C ILE A 49 23.10 10.08 0.39
N ARG A 50 23.30 10.87 -0.67
CA ARG A 50 22.68 10.68 -1.98
C ARG A 50 22.99 9.30 -2.57
N SER A 51 24.27 8.93 -2.67
CA SER A 51 24.72 7.62 -3.17
C SER A 51 24.13 6.47 -2.33
N VAL A 52 24.21 6.52 -1.00
CA VAL A 52 23.64 5.48 -0.12
C VAL A 52 22.13 5.32 -0.33
N SER A 53 21.40 6.44 -0.45
CA SER A 53 19.95 6.45 -0.63
C SER A 53 19.53 5.90 -2.00
N GLU A 54 20.22 6.32 -3.06
CA GLU A 54 19.92 5.89 -4.42
C GLU A 54 20.32 4.42 -4.65
N GLU A 55 21.53 4.02 -4.27
CA GLU A 55 22.07 2.68 -4.56
C GLU A 55 21.40 1.58 -3.73
N LYS A 56 21.10 1.84 -2.45
CA LYS A 56 20.56 0.80 -1.54
C LYS A 56 19.04 0.76 -1.50
N PHE A 57 18.37 1.85 -1.86
CA PHE A 57 16.93 1.98 -1.67
C PHE A 57 16.16 2.58 -2.85
N ASN A 58 16.85 3.01 -3.91
CA ASN A 58 16.24 3.67 -5.07
C ASN A 58 15.41 4.92 -4.71
N VAL A 59 15.85 5.66 -3.69
CA VAL A 59 15.24 6.93 -3.24
C VAL A 59 16.18 8.08 -3.56
N VAL A 60 15.64 9.14 -4.18
CA VAL A 60 16.43 10.30 -4.61
C VAL A 60 16.59 11.27 -3.45
N CYS A 61 17.82 11.62 -3.09
CA CYS A 61 18.06 12.65 -2.07
C CYS A 61 18.11 14.03 -2.73
N ILE A 62 17.21 14.94 -2.35
CA ILE A 62 17.12 16.28 -2.92
C ILE A 62 17.39 17.37 -1.88
N ARG A 63 18.02 18.46 -2.32
CA ARG A 63 18.24 19.68 -1.52
C ARG A 63 17.49 20.88 -2.10
N ALA A 64 17.18 21.86 -1.26
CA ALA A 64 16.34 23.00 -1.64
C ALA A 64 16.88 23.86 -2.82
N ASP A 65 18.20 23.94 -2.98
CA ASP A 65 18.91 24.65 -4.05
C ASP A 65 18.91 23.90 -5.39
N GLU A 66 18.74 22.57 -5.39
CA GLU A 66 18.59 21.79 -6.62
C GLU A 66 17.22 22.00 -7.27
N VAL A 67 16.22 22.42 -6.49
CA VAL A 67 14.86 22.70 -6.96
C VAL A 67 14.78 24.12 -7.52
N LYS A 68 15.03 24.24 -8.83
CA LYS A 68 14.99 25.51 -9.57
C LYS A 68 13.56 25.98 -9.85
N SER A 69 12.96 26.72 -8.91
CA SER A 69 11.63 27.30 -9.08
C SER A 69 11.70 28.82 -9.24
N SER A 70 11.59 29.35 -10.46
CA SER A 70 11.47 30.80 -10.66
C SER A 70 10.06 31.28 -10.28
N GLY A 71 9.95 32.22 -9.34
CA GLY A 71 8.67 32.86 -8.98
C GLY A 71 7.85 32.18 -7.88
N TYR A 72 8.33 31.08 -7.29
CA TYR A 72 7.70 30.44 -6.13
C TYR A 72 8.12 31.11 -4.82
N ASP A 73 7.20 31.20 -3.87
CA ASP A 73 7.55 31.51 -2.48
C ASP A 73 8.49 30.42 -1.94
N LEU A 74 9.67 30.84 -1.47
CA LEU A 74 10.72 29.96 -0.97
C LEU A 74 10.22 29.12 0.21
N LEU A 75 9.41 29.72 1.09
CA LEU A 75 8.84 29.01 2.24
C LEU A 75 7.84 27.94 1.81
N ALA A 76 6.90 28.30 0.93
CA ALA A 76 5.96 27.33 0.36
C ALA A 76 6.67 26.15 -0.32
N LYS A 77 7.75 26.42 -1.08
CA LYS A 77 8.58 25.37 -1.69
C LYS A 77 9.15 24.42 -0.64
N ILE A 78 9.81 24.97 0.39
CA ILE A 78 10.44 24.16 1.44
C ILE A 78 9.38 23.34 2.18
N HIS A 79 8.23 23.93 2.49
CA HIS A 79 7.10 23.25 3.11
C HIS A 79 6.61 22.07 2.27
N ASP A 80 6.42 22.27 0.96
CA ASP A 80 6.02 21.20 0.04
C ASP A 80 7.08 20.09 -0.03
N LEU A 81 8.36 20.44 -0.12
CA LEU A 81 9.46 19.47 -0.19
C LEU A 81 9.52 18.59 1.07
N ILE A 82 9.40 19.20 2.26
CA ILE A 82 9.32 18.50 3.55
C ILE A 82 8.05 17.65 3.61
N ALA A 83 6.88 18.24 3.37
CA ALA A 83 5.59 17.58 3.49
C ALA A 83 5.43 16.40 2.52
N ARG A 84 6.19 16.37 1.42
CA ARG A 84 6.15 15.29 0.42
C ARG A 84 7.30 14.30 0.50
N ALA A 85 8.38 14.61 1.22
CA ALA A 85 9.51 13.70 1.35
C ALA A 85 9.12 12.40 2.07
N GLU A 86 9.66 11.27 1.63
CA GLU A 86 9.49 10.00 2.34
C GLU A 86 10.12 10.09 3.74
N LEU A 87 11.28 10.73 3.80
CA LEU A 87 12.00 11.00 5.04
C LEU A 87 12.76 12.31 4.92
N VAL A 88 12.88 13.00 6.04
CA VAL A 88 13.66 14.23 6.19
C VAL A 88 14.95 13.91 6.93
N ILE A 89 16.07 14.39 6.42
CA ILE A 89 17.38 14.33 7.09
C ILE A 89 17.81 15.76 7.35
N ALA A 90 18.32 16.06 8.56
CA ALA A 90 18.78 17.39 8.90
C ALA A 90 20.18 17.38 9.49
N GLU A 91 21.11 18.11 8.85
CA GLU A 91 22.47 18.28 9.35
C GLU A 91 22.56 19.50 10.26
N ILE A 92 23.02 19.29 11.50
CA ILE A 92 22.91 20.26 12.60
C ILE A 92 24.25 20.61 13.28
N SER A 93 25.39 20.30 12.67
CA SER A 93 26.70 20.61 13.27
C SER A 93 27.02 22.10 13.34
N GLU A 94 26.25 22.92 12.61
CA GLU A 94 26.33 24.38 12.61
C GLU A 94 25.00 24.99 13.03
N TRP A 95 25.07 26.09 13.76
CA TRP A 95 23.88 26.82 14.16
C TRP A 95 23.34 27.62 12.96
N SER A 96 22.15 27.25 12.50
CA SER A 96 21.48 27.89 11.37
C SER A 96 19.99 28.08 11.66
N PRO A 97 19.49 29.33 11.71
CA PRO A 97 18.07 29.61 11.96
C PRO A 97 17.13 28.92 10.95
N ASN A 98 17.55 28.84 9.69
CA ASN A 98 16.76 28.20 8.64
C ASN A 98 16.62 26.69 8.90
N VAL A 99 17.72 26.03 9.28
CA VAL A 99 17.72 24.59 9.62
C VAL A 99 16.78 24.32 10.81
N PHE A 100 16.83 25.16 11.85
CA PHE A 100 15.93 25.02 13.00
C PHE A 100 14.46 25.22 12.63
N TYR A 101 14.16 26.21 11.78
CA TYR A 101 12.81 26.44 11.28
C TYR A 101 12.28 25.24 10.49
N GLU A 102 13.10 24.70 9.58
CA GLU A 102 12.75 23.56 8.74
C GLU A 102 12.53 22.28 9.56
N ILE A 103 13.40 22.03 10.55
CA ILE A 103 13.22 20.93 11.52
C ILE A 103 11.91 21.10 12.30
N GLY A 104 11.65 22.31 12.83
CA GLY A 104 10.43 22.60 13.56
C GLY A 104 9.17 22.37 12.72
N TYR A 105 9.18 22.80 11.46
CA TYR A 105 8.10 22.54 10.52
C TYR A 105 7.93 21.04 10.25
N ALA A 106 9.02 20.31 9.98
CA ALA A 106 9.00 18.87 9.74
C ALA A 106 8.39 18.10 10.91
N VAL A 107 8.77 18.42 12.15
CA VAL A 107 8.14 17.87 13.37
C VAL A 107 6.66 18.24 13.43
N GLY A 108 6.30 19.50 13.18
CA GLY A 108 4.91 19.98 13.19
C GLY A 108 3.99 19.26 12.20
N VAL A 109 4.51 18.83 11.04
CA VAL A 109 3.76 18.04 10.04
C VAL A 109 3.90 16.52 10.22
N ARG A 110 4.36 16.07 11.39
CA ARG A 110 4.54 14.65 11.75
C ARG A 110 5.56 13.91 10.85
N LYS A 111 6.62 14.59 10.43
CA LYS A 111 7.79 14.03 9.73
C LYS A 111 9.07 14.34 10.49
N PRO A 112 9.27 13.80 11.70
CA PRO A 112 10.45 14.09 12.51
C PRO A 112 11.74 13.68 11.76
N PRO A 113 12.72 14.59 11.61
CA PRO A 113 13.91 14.31 10.82
C PRO A 113 14.83 13.30 11.50
N LEU A 114 15.67 12.63 10.71
CA LEU A 114 16.89 11.99 11.21
C LEU A 114 17.96 13.07 11.29
N LEU A 115 18.45 13.36 12.49
CA LEU A 115 19.47 14.38 12.68
C LEU A 115 20.85 13.81 12.40
N LEU A 116 21.68 14.57 11.70
CA LEU A 116 23.09 14.28 11.49
C LEU A 116 23.93 15.31 12.22
N ILE A 117 24.92 14.84 13.00
CA ILE A 117 25.82 15.73 13.72
C ILE A 117 27.25 15.23 13.70
N GLU A 118 28.19 16.14 13.51
CA GLU A 118 29.61 15.85 13.65
C GLU A 118 29.91 15.52 15.12
N LYS A 119 30.58 14.39 15.37
CA LYS A 119 30.82 13.83 16.70
C LYS A 119 31.51 14.78 17.70
N ALA A 120 32.16 15.85 17.23
CA ALA A 120 32.78 16.87 18.08
C ALA A 120 31.81 17.98 18.54
N LYS A 121 30.53 17.91 18.15
CA LYS A 121 29.51 18.91 18.44
C LYS A 121 28.45 18.34 19.37
N GLU A 122 27.76 19.23 20.08
CA GLU A 122 26.65 18.86 20.95
C GLU A 122 25.31 19.12 20.28
N VAL A 123 24.36 18.20 20.48
CA VAL A 123 22.98 18.37 20.01
C VAL A 123 22.30 19.51 20.79
N PRO A 124 21.73 20.52 20.11
CA PRO A 124 20.99 21.60 20.74
C PRO A 124 19.86 21.08 21.63
N THR A 125 19.64 21.73 22.78
CA THR A 125 18.65 21.28 23.78
C THR A 125 17.25 21.08 23.22
N ASP A 126 16.83 21.95 22.32
CA ASP A 126 15.50 21.90 21.67
C ASP A 126 15.32 20.68 20.75
N LEU A 127 16.42 20.01 20.39
CA LEU A 127 16.46 18.85 19.49
C LEU A 127 16.76 17.53 20.21
N LYS A 128 17.01 17.54 21.53
CA LYS A 128 17.44 16.36 22.34
C LYS A 128 16.41 15.21 22.49
N GLY A 129 15.34 15.22 21.71
CA GLY A 129 14.35 14.12 21.63
C GLY A 129 14.21 13.51 20.24
N LEU A 130 14.93 14.01 19.24
CA LEU A 130 14.94 13.45 17.89
C LEU A 130 16.09 12.43 17.77
N GLU A 131 15.93 11.46 16.87
CA GLU A 131 16.99 10.49 16.59
C GLU A 131 18.19 11.19 15.92
N VAL A 132 19.39 10.79 16.32
CA VAL A 132 20.66 11.40 15.91
C VAL A 132 21.61 10.31 15.43
N VAL A 133 22.25 10.55 14.29
CA VAL A 133 23.40 9.80 13.80
C VAL A 133 24.63 10.71 13.86
N GLU A 134 25.66 10.23 14.56
CA GLU A 134 26.94 10.92 14.63
C GLU A 134 27.83 10.56 13.44
N TYR A 135 28.61 11.51 12.93
CA TYR A 135 29.59 11.24 11.89
C TYR A 135 30.96 11.87 12.17
N LYS A 136 31.99 11.35 11.50
CA LYS A 136 33.37 11.84 11.49
C LYS A 136 33.94 11.71 10.07
N TYR A 137 34.86 12.60 9.71
CA TYR A 137 35.47 12.62 8.37
C TYR A 137 36.65 11.65 8.18
N ASP A 138 37.05 10.91 9.21
CA ASP A 138 38.06 9.86 9.07
C ASP A 138 37.48 8.58 8.41
N TRP A 139 38.35 7.72 7.88
CA TRP A 139 37.96 6.53 7.11
C TRP A 139 37.00 5.59 7.86
N ASP A 140 37.28 5.32 9.13
CA ASP A 140 36.43 4.45 9.95
C ASP A 140 35.11 5.13 10.33
N GLY A 141 35.14 6.44 10.57
CA GLY A 141 33.99 7.28 10.86
C GLY A 141 33.00 7.32 9.71
N ILE A 142 33.49 7.48 8.48
CA ILE A 142 32.66 7.45 7.27
C ILE A 142 32.00 6.07 7.09
N ARG A 143 32.76 4.97 7.25
CA ARG A 143 32.21 3.62 7.12
C ARG A 143 31.14 3.33 8.17
N THR A 144 31.38 3.76 9.40
CA THR A 144 30.41 3.64 10.50
C THR A 144 29.16 4.46 10.21
N PHE A 145 29.33 5.73 9.80
CA PHE A 145 28.23 6.59 9.40
C PHE A 145 27.37 5.98 8.30
N GLU A 146 27.98 5.40 7.25
CA GLU A 146 27.21 4.75 6.19
C GLU A 146 26.44 3.53 6.68
N ALA A 147 27.01 2.74 7.59
CA ALA A 147 26.32 1.61 8.19
C ALA A 147 25.12 2.06 9.01
N ASP A 148 25.32 3.02 9.92
CA ASP A 148 24.29 3.59 10.79
C ASP A 148 23.19 4.27 9.96
N LEU A 149 23.56 5.11 8.99
CA LEU A 149 22.63 5.73 8.06
C LEU A 149 21.83 4.67 7.30
N THR A 150 22.47 3.62 6.79
CA THR A 150 21.77 2.53 6.08
C THR A 150 20.76 1.84 6.99
N GLU A 151 21.11 1.61 8.26
CA GLU A 151 20.21 0.98 9.22
C GLU A 151 19.00 1.87 9.54
N HIS A 152 19.22 3.15 9.82
CA HIS A 152 18.12 4.11 10.04
C HIS A 152 17.24 4.28 8.79
N LEU A 153 17.84 4.44 7.61
CA LEU A 153 17.09 4.50 6.34
C LEU A 153 16.30 3.22 6.12
N ARG A 154 16.87 2.05 6.40
CA ARG A 154 16.15 0.78 6.34
C ARG A 154 14.97 0.76 7.29
N PHE A 155 15.11 1.12 8.56
CA PHE A 155 13.96 1.13 9.48
C PHE A 155 12.87 2.10 9.06
N ARG A 156 13.25 3.30 8.58
CA ARG A 156 12.30 4.36 8.25
C ARG A 156 11.68 4.22 6.85
N MET A 157 12.39 3.62 5.90
CA MET A 157 11.93 3.45 4.50
C MET A 157 11.47 2.02 4.19
N ASN A 158 11.99 0.99 4.88
CA ASN A 158 11.60 -0.40 4.64
C ASN A 158 10.43 -0.89 5.50
N SER A 159 9.86 -0.13 6.44
CA SER A 159 8.71 -0.69 7.17
C SER A 159 7.47 -0.73 6.27
N ASP A 160 7.05 0.39 5.68
CA ASP A 160 5.72 0.42 5.08
C ASP A 160 5.71 0.11 3.59
N PHE A 161 6.72 0.56 2.86
CA PHE A 161 6.83 0.38 1.42
C PHE A 161 7.32 -1.01 1.02
N ALA A 162 8.33 -1.55 1.72
CA ALA A 162 8.81 -2.90 1.46
C ALA A 162 7.71 -3.93 1.73
N LEU A 163 6.91 -3.75 2.79
CA LEU A 163 5.74 -4.60 3.04
C LEU A 163 4.72 -4.56 1.90
N LEU A 164 4.45 -3.38 1.33
CA LEU A 164 3.57 -3.26 0.17
C LEU A 164 4.17 -3.96 -1.06
N ARG A 165 5.47 -3.83 -1.31
CA ARG A 165 6.16 -4.55 -2.39
C ARG A 165 6.14 -6.06 -2.16
N ASP A 166 6.38 -6.51 -0.94
CA ASP A 166 6.35 -7.92 -0.55
C ASP A 166 4.93 -8.49 -0.71
N MET A 167 3.91 -7.73 -0.35
CA MET A 167 2.52 -8.14 -0.51
C MET A 167 2.08 -8.16 -1.99
N LEU A 168 2.38 -7.09 -2.75
CA LEU A 168 1.71 -6.78 -4.01
C LEU A 168 2.57 -6.95 -5.26
N GLU A 169 3.89 -6.77 -5.20
CA GLU A 169 4.71 -6.72 -6.41
C GLU A 169 5.07 -8.12 -6.93
N ALA A 170 4.76 -8.37 -8.20
CA ALA A 170 5.10 -9.59 -8.91
C ALA A 170 6.56 -9.57 -9.43
N PRO A 171 7.22 -10.74 -9.61
CA PRO A 171 8.56 -10.82 -10.21
C PRO A 171 8.64 -10.19 -11.61
N VAL A 172 7.59 -10.37 -12.42
CA VAL A 172 7.39 -9.65 -13.68
C VAL A 172 6.28 -8.61 -13.46
N PRO A 173 6.61 -7.31 -13.33
CA PRO A 173 5.68 -6.27 -12.86
C PRO A 173 4.45 -6.01 -13.75
N GLU A 174 4.59 -6.12 -15.08
CA GLU A 174 3.55 -5.70 -16.04
C GLU A 174 3.28 -6.75 -17.12
N PRO A 175 2.00 -6.95 -17.53
CA PRO A 175 0.82 -6.20 -17.09
C PRO A 175 0.26 -6.69 -15.74
N ALA A 176 -0.37 -5.77 -15.01
CA ALA A 176 -0.99 -5.98 -13.70
C ALA A 176 -2.42 -5.40 -13.70
N TYR A 177 -3.43 -6.25 -13.50
CA TYR A 177 -4.84 -5.87 -13.65
C TYR A 177 -5.57 -6.00 -12.32
N LEU A 178 -6.23 -4.93 -11.90
CA LEU A 178 -7.21 -4.90 -10.83
C LEU A 178 -8.58 -5.24 -11.41
N VAL A 179 -9.10 -6.43 -11.10
CA VAL A 179 -10.38 -6.92 -11.61
C VAL A 179 -11.40 -6.85 -10.49
N THR A 180 -12.43 -6.03 -10.70
CA THR A 180 -13.44 -5.75 -9.67
C THR A 180 -14.75 -5.31 -10.32
N SER A 181 -15.87 -5.51 -9.63
CA SER A 181 -17.16 -5.01 -10.04
C SER A 181 -18.00 -4.67 -8.81
N PRO A 182 -17.72 -3.52 -8.15
CA PRO A 182 -18.54 -3.05 -7.06
C PRO A 182 -20.01 -3.02 -7.49
N LYS A 183 -20.87 -3.72 -6.75
CA LYS A 183 -22.27 -3.83 -7.09
C LYS A 183 -23.10 -3.54 -5.85
N TYR A 184 -23.94 -2.52 -5.92
CA TYR A 184 -24.92 -2.28 -4.89
C TYR A 184 -26.03 -3.34 -4.92
N PRO A 185 -26.61 -3.67 -3.76
CA PRO A 185 -27.80 -4.50 -3.72
C PRO A 185 -28.92 -3.85 -4.56
N GLY A 186 -29.65 -4.67 -5.33
CA GLY A 186 -30.79 -4.17 -6.10
C GLY A 186 -31.97 -3.82 -5.19
N ARG A 187 -33.00 -3.13 -5.73
CA ARG A 187 -34.23 -2.75 -4.99
C ARG A 187 -35.01 -3.92 -4.34
N HIS A 188 -34.72 -5.15 -4.74
CA HIS A 188 -35.33 -6.38 -4.20
C HIS A 188 -34.33 -7.27 -3.47
N SER A 189 -33.16 -6.73 -3.11
CA SER A 189 -32.17 -7.42 -2.30
C SER A 189 -32.76 -7.79 -0.93
N ARG A 190 -32.43 -8.98 -0.44
CA ARG A 190 -32.78 -9.41 0.93
C ARG A 190 -32.09 -8.56 1.98
N ILE A 191 -30.87 -8.10 1.69
CA ILE A 191 -30.14 -7.17 2.53
C ILE A 191 -30.52 -5.75 2.08
N GLN A 192 -31.41 -5.11 2.84
CA GLN A 192 -31.86 -3.73 2.61
C GLN A 192 -31.02 -2.69 3.41
N GLY A 193 -30.18 -3.16 4.34
CA GLY A 193 -29.54 -2.33 5.40
C GLY A 193 -28.27 -1.55 5.04
N GLN A 194 -27.85 -1.48 3.78
CA GLN A 194 -26.80 -0.53 3.37
C GLN A 194 -27.45 0.65 2.67
N VAL A 195 -27.86 1.62 3.49
CA VAL A 195 -28.77 2.68 3.07
C VAL A 195 -28.14 3.55 1.99
N TYR A 196 -26.93 4.10 2.19
CA TYR A 196 -26.09 4.70 1.14
C TYR A 196 -24.63 4.82 1.60
N ASP A 197 -23.66 4.65 0.70
CA ASP A 197 -22.26 4.94 1.01
C ASP A 197 -22.02 6.45 0.97
N THR A 198 -21.72 7.05 2.13
CA THR A 198 -21.33 8.47 2.23
C THR A 198 -19.81 8.67 2.12
N ARG A 199 -19.04 7.57 2.09
CA ARG A 199 -17.58 7.51 1.91
C ARG A 199 -17.16 6.20 1.25
N THR A 200 -15.92 6.10 0.80
CA THR A 200 -15.33 4.89 0.21
C THR A 200 -15.46 3.69 1.15
N PHE A 201 -16.05 2.59 0.68
CA PHE A 201 -16.32 1.38 1.47
C PHE A 201 -16.29 0.11 0.60
N GLY A 202 -16.15 -1.06 1.22
CA GLY A 202 -16.17 -2.37 0.54
C GLY A 202 -15.14 -2.48 -0.58
N ASP A 203 -15.59 -2.88 -1.77
CA ASP A 203 -14.73 -3.03 -2.95
C ASP A 203 -14.03 -1.71 -3.33
N HIS A 204 -14.69 -0.56 -3.15
CA HIS A 204 -14.11 0.75 -3.46
C HIS A 204 -12.90 1.07 -2.58
N LEU A 205 -12.89 0.56 -1.34
CA LEU A 205 -11.77 0.72 -0.42
C LEU A 205 -10.53 -0.03 -0.94
N GLY A 206 -10.72 -1.25 -1.45
CA GLY A 206 -9.64 -2.00 -2.08
C GLY A 206 -9.17 -1.40 -3.40
N ILE A 207 -10.07 -0.84 -4.20
CA ILE A 207 -9.70 -0.11 -5.43
C ILE A 207 -8.78 1.06 -5.08
N LEU A 208 -9.21 1.91 -4.16
CA LEU A 208 -8.42 3.06 -3.73
C LEU A 208 -7.09 2.61 -3.11
N GLY A 209 -7.11 1.61 -2.24
CA GLY A 209 -5.92 1.09 -1.56
C GLY A 209 -4.89 0.53 -2.53
N LEU A 210 -5.30 -0.31 -3.49
CA LEU A 210 -4.40 -0.90 -4.48
C LEU A 210 -3.88 0.14 -5.46
N ILE A 211 -4.73 1.01 -6.01
CA ILE A 211 -4.28 2.08 -6.91
C ILE A 211 -3.27 2.99 -6.20
N SER A 212 -3.55 3.37 -4.95
CA SER A 212 -2.64 4.19 -4.15
C SER A 212 -1.32 3.47 -3.90
N ALA A 213 -1.35 2.19 -3.50
CA ALA A 213 -0.15 1.40 -3.27
C ALA A 213 0.69 1.25 -4.54
N PHE A 214 0.08 0.94 -5.69
CA PHE A 214 0.79 0.86 -6.97
C PHE A 214 1.33 2.21 -7.43
N GLY A 215 0.58 3.30 -7.23
CA GLY A 215 1.04 4.65 -7.51
C GLY A 215 2.26 5.03 -6.66
N SER A 216 2.24 4.70 -5.37
CA SER A 216 3.40 4.86 -4.48
C SER A 216 4.58 3.99 -4.93
N MET A 217 4.34 2.75 -5.37
CA MET A 217 5.39 1.80 -5.78
C MET A 217 6.04 2.10 -7.12
N ARG A 218 5.27 2.56 -8.10
CA ARG A 218 5.70 2.62 -9.51
C ARG A 218 5.64 4.02 -10.12
N GLY A 219 5.11 5.00 -9.40
CA GLY A 219 4.89 6.35 -9.90
C GLY A 219 3.62 6.48 -10.75
N GLU A 220 3.29 7.72 -11.10
CA GLU A 220 2.08 8.04 -11.87
C GLU A 220 2.14 7.43 -13.29
N GLY A 221 1.07 6.76 -13.71
CA GLY A 221 0.93 6.22 -15.08
C GLY A 221 1.62 4.89 -15.39
N LYS A 222 2.36 4.28 -14.45
CA LYS A 222 2.96 2.92 -14.58
C LYS A 222 2.38 1.92 -13.57
N GLY A 223 1.09 2.08 -13.29
CA GLY A 223 0.41 1.41 -12.19
C GLY A 223 -0.26 0.08 -12.58
N ILE A 224 -1.47 -0.08 -12.06
CA ILE A 224 -2.35 -1.23 -12.23
C ILE A 224 -3.55 -0.80 -13.08
N ASP A 225 -3.95 -1.63 -14.05
CA ASP A 225 -5.12 -1.34 -14.90
C ASP A 225 -6.40 -1.77 -14.21
N LEU A 226 -7.39 -0.88 -14.11
CA LEU A 226 -8.69 -1.19 -13.55
C LEU A 226 -9.60 -1.80 -14.63
N VAL A 227 -10.03 -3.05 -14.40
CA VAL A 227 -10.87 -3.83 -15.31
C VAL A 227 -12.17 -4.22 -14.62
N SER A 228 -13.29 -3.98 -15.29
CA SER A 228 -14.60 -4.43 -14.80
C SER A 228 -14.71 -5.95 -14.85
N ALA A 229 -15.01 -6.58 -13.71
CA ALA A 229 -15.22 -8.03 -13.64
C ALA A 229 -16.42 -8.49 -14.49
N GLN A 230 -17.47 -7.67 -14.61
CA GLN A 230 -18.67 -7.96 -15.43
C GLN A 230 -18.37 -8.03 -16.93
N HIS A 231 -17.40 -7.26 -17.40
CA HIS A 231 -17.05 -7.15 -18.81
C HIS A 231 -15.72 -7.82 -19.15
N SER A 232 -15.11 -8.48 -18.17
CA SER A 232 -13.87 -9.23 -18.36
C SER A 232 -14.11 -10.48 -19.22
N PRO A 233 -13.16 -10.86 -20.10
CA PRO A 233 -13.32 -12.05 -20.91
C PRO A 233 -13.28 -13.31 -20.03
N PRO A 234 -14.08 -14.37 -20.32
CA PRO A 234 -14.12 -15.58 -19.49
C PRO A 234 -12.78 -16.32 -19.34
N ASP A 235 -11.84 -16.07 -20.25
CA ASP A 235 -10.51 -16.66 -20.26
C ASP A 235 -9.42 -15.71 -19.70
N LEU A 236 -9.80 -14.60 -19.05
CA LEU A 236 -8.87 -13.64 -18.45
C LEU A 236 -7.85 -14.33 -17.52
N TRP A 237 -8.32 -15.29 -16.72
CA TRP A 237 -7.51 -16.08 -15.80
C TRP A 237 -6.39 -16.90 -16.48
N LYS A 238 -6.44 -17.08 -17.81
CA LYS A 238 -5.39 -17.78 -18.56
C LYS A 238 -4.29 -16.85 -19.07
N LYS A 239 -4.50 -15.54 -19.05
CA LYS A 239 -3.62 -14.57 -19.70
C LYS A 239 -2.33 -14.35 -18.87
N PRO A 240 -1.18 -14.03 -19.51
CA PRO A 240 0.12 -13.88 -18.84
C PRO A 240 0.26 -12.54 -18.11
N MET A 241 -0.60 -12.28 -17.14
CA MET A 241 -0.68 -11.04 -16.36
C MET A 241 -0.82 -11.31 -14.86
N SER A 242 -0.45 -10.34 -14.04
CA SER A 242 -0.76 -10.38 -12.62
C SER A 242 -2.21 -9.94 -12.40
N LEU A 243 -2.93 -10.64 -11.53
CA LEU A 243 -4.36 -10.43 -11.29
C LEU A 243 -4.61 -10.09 -9.82
N TYR A 244 -5.20 -8.94 -9.58
CA TYR A 244 -5.62 -8.47 -8.25
C TYR A 244 -7.14 -8.44 -8.26
N LEU A 245 -7.75 -9.43 -7.61
CA LEU A 245 -9.17 -9.73 -7.72
C LEU A 245 -9.88 -9.28 -6.45
N ILE A 246 -10.88 -8.42 -6.59
CA ILE A 246 -11.73 -7.98 -5.49
C ILE A 246 -13.15 -8.55 -5.64
N GLY A 247 -13.74 -8.93 -4.51
CA GLY A 247 -15.13 -9.36 -4.40
C GLY A 247 -15.30 -10.88 -4.42
N SER A 248 -16.51 -11.37 -4.17
CA SER A 248 -16.83 -12.79 -4.22
C SER A 248 -17.06 -13.28 -5.65
N LYS A 249 -17.14 -14.61 -5.83
CA LYS A 249 -17.47 -15.22 -7.13
C LYS A 249 -18.81 -14.76 -7.71
N LYS A 250 -19.74 -14.26 -6.87
CA LYS A 250 -21.06 -13.74 -7.28
C LYS A 250 -20.93 -12.52 -8.19
N VAL A 251 -19.92 -11.67 -7.96
CA VAL A 251 -19.69 -10.42 -8.70
C VAL A 251 -18.41 -10.45 -9.53
N ASN A 252 -17.49 -11.36 -9.22
CA ASN A 252 -16.22 -11.56 -9.91
C ASN A 252 -15.94 -13.05 -10.15
N PRO A 253 -16.46 -13.66 -11.23
CA PRO A 253 -16.33 -15.10 -11.49
C PRO A 253 -14.88 -15.62 -11.53
N THR A 254 -13.92 -14.76 -11.88
CA THR A 254 -12.48 -15.08 -11.89
C THR A 254 -11.98 -15.47 -10.49
N VAL A 255 -12.57 -14.92 -9.43
CA VAL A 255 -12.22 -15.22 -8.04
C VAL A 255 -12.41 -16.70 -7.73
N GLY A 256 -13.57 -17.28 -8.08
CA GLY A 256 -13.84 -18.69 -7.83
C GLY A 256 -12.81 -19.61 -8.51
N ILE A 257 -12.53 -19.34 -9.79
CA ILE A 257 -11.57 -20.12 -10.59
C ILE A 257 -10.16 -20.04 -10.00
N MET A 258 -9.69 -18.83 -9.65
CA MET A 258 -8.35 -18.65 -9.12
C MET A 258 -8.21 -19.15 -7.69
N MET A 259 -9.24 -19.00 -6.86
CA MET A 259 -9.27 -19.52 -5.49
C MET A 259 -9.13 -21.04 -5.50
N GLU A 260 -9.85 -21.76 -6.36
CA GLU A 260 -9.69 -23.21 -6.52
C GLU A 260 -8.26 -23.59 -6.95
N ARG A 261 -7.73 -22.91 -7.98
CA ARG A 261 -6.41 -23.23 -8.57
C ARG A 261 -5.23 -22.93 -7.65
N LEU A 262 -5.25 -21.81 -6.95
CA LEU A 262 -4.18 -21.43 -6.01
C LEU A 262 -4.11 -22.41 -4.84
N GLN A 263 -5.27 -22.87 -4.36
CA GLN A 263 -5.34 -23.84 -3.27
C GLN A 263 -5.03 -25.26 -3.74
N GLY A 264 -5.33 -25.60 -4.99
CA GLY A 264 -4.95 -26.87 -5.61
C GLY A 264 -5.52 -28.09 -4.87
N GLY A 265 -6.70 -27.96 -4.27
CA GLY A 265 -7.35 -29.01 -3.46
C GLY A 265 -6.71 -29.26 -2.09
N ARG A 266 -5.73 -28.44 -1.66
CA ARG A 266 -5.11 -28.53 -0.34
C ARG A 266 -6.01 -27.93 0.74
N GLU A 267 -5.82 -28.41 1.96
CA GLU A 267 -6.48 -27.89 3.16
C GLU A 267 -5.55 -26.92 3.95
N PRO A 268 -6.10 -25.91 4.65
CA PRO A 268 -7.53 -25.57 4.67
C PRO A 268 -7.98 -25.05 3.31
N ASN A 269 -9.13 -25.50 2.85
CA ASN A 269 -9.75 -25.04 1.62
C ASN A 269 -10.80 -23.97 1.93
N TRP A 270 -10.66 -22.81 1.31
CA TRP A 270 -11.50 -21.64 1.44
C TRP A 270 -12.40 -21.50 0.23
N SER A 271 -13.68 -21.23 0.47
CA SER A 271 -14.67 -20.97 -0.58
C SER A 271 -15.70 -19.95 -0.11
N ILE A 272 -16.24 -19.15 -1.04
CA ILE A 272 -17.39 -18.28 -0.76
C ILE A 272 -18.56 -18.84 -1.55
N GLU A 273 -19.53 -19.39 -0.84
CA GLU A 273 -20.64 -20.17 -1.39
C GLU A 273 -21.98 -19.64 -0.87
N PRO A 274 -23.12 -20.00 -1.48
CA PRO A 274 -24.42 -19.75 -0.89
C PRO A 274 -24.49 -20.30 0.54
N ALA A 275 -25.10 -19.52 1.45
CA ALA A 275 -25.33 -19.96 2.82
C ALA A 275 -26.20 -21.23 2.87
N PHE A 276 -26.18 -21.93 4.00
CA PHE A 276 -26.94 -23.17 4.16
C PHE A 276 -28.43 -22.99 3.82
N GLY A 277 -28.96 -23.85 2.96
CA GLY A 277 -30.34 -23.79 2.45
C GLY A 277 -30.53 -22.95 1.19
N PHE A 278 -29.48 -22.33 0.66
CA PHE A 278 -29.49 -21.57 -0.59
C PHE A 278 -28.63 -22.22 -1.67
N THR A 279 -28.89 -21.83 -2.92
CA THR A 279 -28.16 -22.29 -4.11
C THR A 279 -27.84 -21.12 -5.03
N GLU A 280 -26.89 -21.31 -5.95
CA GLU A 280 -26.60 -20.29 -6.98
C GLU A 280 -27.78 -20.00 -7.92
N LYS A 281 -28.79 -20.88 -7.96
CA LYS A 281 -30.00 -20.69 -8.76
C LYS A 281 -30.95 -19.65 -8.15
N ASP A 282 -30.79 -19.36 -6.86
CA ASP A 282 -31.55 -18.31 -6.20
C ASP A 282 -31.06 -16.94 -6.70
N GLN A 283 -31.96 -16.09 -7.20
CA GLN A 283 -31.56 -14.80 -7.79
C GLN A 283 -30.80 -13.88 -6.82
N ASP A 284 -31.05 -14.03 -5.52
CA ASP A 284 -30.33 -13.35 -4.45
C ASP A 284 -30.07 -14.29 -3.28
N TRP A 285 -29.01 -15.10 -3.41
CA TRP A 285 -28.52 -15.93 -2.31
C TRP A 285 -27.58 -15.12 -1.39
N PRO A 286 -27.71 -15.27 -0.06
CA PRO A 286 -26.74 -14.76 0.90
C PRO A 286 -25.45 -15.58 0.81
N GLY A 287 -24.31 -14.89 0.76
CA GLY A 287 -23.00 -15.54 0.72
C GLY A 287 -22.53 -15.95 2.10
N CYS A 288 -21.69 -16.97 2.16
CA CYS A 288 -20.98 -17.36 3.37
C CYS A 288 -19.56 -17.80 3.00
N LEU A 289 -18.59 -17.42 3.84
CA LEU A 289 -17.22 -17.88 3.74
C LEU A 289 -17.12 -19.24 4.46
N TYR A 290 -16.58 -20.25 3.78
CA TYR A 290 -16.41 -21.58 4.33
C TYR A 290 -14.93 -21.94 4.43
N ARG A 291 -14.58 -22.67 5.49
CA ARG A 291 -13.27 -23.31 5.67
C ARG A 291 -13.48 -24.82 5.73
N THR A 292 -12.79 -25.56 4.87
CA THR A 292 -12.73 -27.03 4.93
C THR A 292 -11.35 -27.47 5.39
N ALA A 293 -11.27 -28.15 6.52
CA ALA A 293 -10.02 -28.67 7.07
C ALA A 293 -10.27 -30.00 7.78
N ALA A 294 -9.33 -30.94 7.62
CA ALA A 294 -9.45 -32.32 8.08
C ALA A 294 -10.75 -33.00 7.62
N GLY A 295 -11.21 -32.70 6.40
CA GLY A 295 -12.47 -33.21 5.84
C GLY A 295 -13.75 -32.60 6.43
N ASN A 296 -13.65 -31.62 7.33
CA ASN A 296 -14.80 -30.94 7.92
C ASN A 296 -14.94 -29.52 7.34
N THR A 297 -16.14 -29.19 6.84
CA THR A 297 -16.47 -27.85 6.36
C THR A 297 -17.24 -27.07 7.41
N GLU A 298 -16.74 -25.91 7.79
CA GLU A 298 -17.40 -24.97 8.70
C GLU A 298 -17.71 -23.64 8.01
N ALA A 299 -18.81 -23.02 8.42
CA ALA A 299 -19.19 -21.68 8.01
C ALA A 299 -18.50 -20.66 8.94
N ILE A 300 -17.78 -19.71 8.36
CA ILE A 300 -17.22 -18.58 9.07
C ILE A 300 -18.24 -17.45 9.03
N GLN A 301 -18.92 -17.23 10.16
CA GLN A 301 -19.98 -16.25 10.31
C GLN A 301 -19.57 -15.17 11.32
N GLY A 302 -19.88 -13.92 10.98
CA GLY A 302 -19.82 -12.80 11.91
C GLY A 302 -21.12 -12.59 12.68
N GLU A 303 -21.22 -11.44 13.34
CA GLU A 303 -22.41 -11.06 14.09
C GLU A 303 -23.35 -10.20 13.24
N LEU A 304 -24.62 -10.59 13.24
CA LEU A 304 -25.72 -9.86 12.62
C LEU A 304 -26.56 -9.21 13.73
N GLU A 305 -26.87 -7.93 13.57
CA GLU A 305 -27.73 -7.18 14.48
C GLU A 305 -28.93 -6.61 13.70
N GLU A 306 -30.12 -6.71 14.28
CA GLU A 306 -31.30 -6.02 13.78
C GLU A 306 -31.29 -4.59 14.32
N THR A 307 -31.27 -3.61 13.43
CA THR A 307 -31.29 -2.18 13.77
C THR A 307 -32.37 -1.43 12.99
N GLU A 308 -32.58 -0.17 13.32
CA GLU A 308 -33.51 0.72 12.63
C GLU A 308 -32.71 1.78 11.87
N VAL A 309 -32.77 1.75 10.54
CA VAL A 309 -32.12 2.75 9.68
C VAL A 309 -33.20 3.50 8.90
N GLU A 310 -33.21 4.83 9.04
CA GLU A 310 -34.21 5.71 8.41
C GLU A 310 -35.68 5.33 8.71
N GLY A 311 -35.94 4.69 9.86
CA GLY A 311 -37.29 4.29 10.28
C GLY A 311 -37.72 2.91 9.77
N GLU A 312 -36.83 2.17 9.10
CA GLU A 312 -37.06 0.79 8.65
C GLU A 312 -36.14 -0.19 9.39
N LYS A 313 -36.69 -1.37 9.73
CA LYS A 313 -35.91 -2.47 10.30
C LYS A 313 -34.95 -3.02 9.25
N ALA A 314 -33.67 -3.06 9.59
CA ALA A 314 -32.62 -3.57 8.73
C ALA A 314 -31.70 -4.50 9.53
N GLU A 315 -31.34 -5.62 8.94
CA GLU A 315 -30.28 -6.48 9.44
C GLU A 315 -28.93 -5.99 8.93
N ILE A 316 -28.00 -5.72 9.85
CA ILE A 316 -26.66 -5.23 9.55
C ILE A 316 -25.63 -6.17 10.15
N TRP A 317 -24.62 -6.50 9.35
CA TRP A 317 -23.43 -7.21 9.84
C TRP A 317 -22.59 -6.25 10.70
N LYS A 318 -22.53 -6.51 12.00
CA LYS A 318 -21.64 -5.81 12.94
C LYS A 318 -20.22 -6.33 12.85
N GLU A 319 -20.07 -7.63 12.61
CA GLU A 319 -18.80 -8.26 12.28
C GLU A 319 -18.97 -9.08 11.01
N ASP A 320 -17.94 -9.14 10.17
CA ASP A 320 -17.89 -10.03 9.01
C ASP A 320 -16.44 -10.41 8.70
N TYR A 321 -16.26 -11.49 7.95
CA TYR A 321 -14.94 -12.06 7.67
C TYR A 321 -14.56 -11.94 6.20
N GLY A 322 -13.29 -11.62 5.97
CA GLY A 322 -12.66 -11.60 4.67
C GLY A 322 -11.53 -12.62 4.58
N ILE A 323 -11.19 -12.99 3.34
CA ILE A 323 -10.05 -13.81 3.02
C ILE A 323 -9.11 -13.05 2.08
N VAL A 324 -7.83 -13.08 2.40
CA VAL A 324 -6.74 -12.72 1.50
C VAL A 324 -6.08 -14.00 1.03
N LEU A 325 -6.01 -14.24 -0.27
CA LEU A 325 -5.28 -15.38 -0.85
C LEU A 325 -4.29 -14.86 -1.88
N ARG A 326 -3.00 -15.15 -1.69
CA ARG A 326 -1.92 -14.60 -2.53
C ARG A 326 -0.97 -15.71 -2.93
N GLY A 327 -0.62 -15.79 -4.21
CA GLY A 327 0.37 -16.74 -4.70
C GLY A 327 0.80 -16.44 -6.14
N ALA A 328 1.71 -17.27 -6.68
CA ALA A 328 2.08 -17.19 -8.08
C ALA A 328 0.90 -17.56 -8.99
N HIS A 329 0.80 -16.92 -10.14
CA HIS A 329 -0.21 -17.25 -11.13
C HIS A 329 -0.05 -18.70 -11.59
N PRO A 330 -1.07 -19.58 -11.46
CA PRO A 330 -0.93 -21.02 -11.69
C PRO A 330 -0.40 -21.42 -13.08
N LEU A 331 -0.68 -20.61 -14.10
CA LEU A 331 -0.19 -20.84 -15.47
C LEU A 331 1.04 -20.00 -15.85
N HIS A 332 1.42 -19.01 -15.04
CA HIS A 332 2.46 -18.02 -15.39
C HIS A 332 3.27 -17.65 -14.15
N PRO A 333 4.23 -18.50 -13.69
CA PRO A 333 4.86 -18.37 -12.37
C PRO A 333 5.58 -17.05 -12.06
N GLY A 334 5.94 -16.26 -13.09
CA GLY A 334 6.49 -14.91 -12.93
C GLY A 334 5.44 -13.82 -12.63
N ARG A 335 4.15 -14.18 -12.64
CA ARG A 335 3.01 -13.30 -12.34
C ARG A 335 2.43 -13.62 -10.97
N LEU A 336 1.72 -12.66 -10.41
CA LEU A 336 1.09 -12.77 -9.10
C LEU A 336 -0.43 -12.84 -9.23
N VAL A 337 -1.08 -13.62 -8.36
CA VAL A 337 -2.52 -13.53 -8.13
C VAL A 337 -2.74 -13.16 -6.67
N LEU A 338 -3.55 -12.13 -6.45
CA LEU A 338 -4.03 -11.70 -5.14
C LEU A 338 -5.56 -11.68 -5.16
N ILE A 339 -6.20 -12.34 -4.21
CA ILE A 339 -7.65 -12.36 -4.03
C ILE A 339 -7.99 -11.68 -2.72
N LEU A 340 -8.92 -10.73 -2.76
CA LEU A 340 -9.43 -9.97 -1.63
C LEU A 340 -10.96 -10.10 -1.65
N ALA A 341 -11.50 -10.99 -0.82
CA ALA A 341 -12.90 -11.35 -0.92
C ALA A 341 -13.53 -11.61 0.45
N GLY A 342 -14.80 -11.28 0.59
CA GLY A 342 -15.63 -11.67 1.72
C GLY A 342 -17.01 -12.11 1.23
N ALA A 343 -17.81 -12.68 2.13
CA ALA A 343 -19.21 -12.99 1.84
C ALA A 343 -20.01 -11.71 1.55
N HIS A 344 -19.68 -10.62 2.27
CA HIS A 344 -20.29 -9.30 2.12
C HIS A 344 -19.24 -8.20 1.95
N SER A 345 -19.72 -6.96 1.75
CA SER A 345 -18.86 -5.77 1.57
C SER A 345 -17.97 -5.48 2.77
N LEU A 346 -18.45 -5.77 4.00
CA LEU A 346 -17.69 -5.56 5.23
C LEU A 346 -16.45 -6.47 5.28
N GLY A 347 -16.62 -7.78 5.08
CA GLY A 347 -15.51 -8.73 5.00
C GLY A 347 -14.57 -8.46 3.82
N THR A 348 -15.11 -8.11 2.64
CA THR A 348 -14.29 -7.76 1.48
C THR A 348 -13.45 -6.51 1.74
N GLY A 349 -14.02 -5.49 2.37
CA GLY A 349 -13.31 -4.28 2.80
C GLY A 349 -12.19 -4.57 3.80
N ALA A 350 -12.43 -5.47 4.76
CA ALA A 350 -11.41 -5.91 5.72
C ALA A 350 -10.23 -6.61 5.03
N ALA A 351 -10.51 -7.53 4.08
CA ALA A 351 -9.48 -8.18 3.26
C ALA A 351 -8.68 -7.15 2.46
N CYS A 352 -9.36 -6.15 1.90
CA CYS A 352 -8.72 -5.07 1.15
C CYS A 352 -7.75 -4.27 2.02
N LEU A 353 -8.20 -3.79 3.19
CA LEU A 353 -7.33 -3.06 4.11
C LEU A 353 -6.16 -3.91 4.58
N ALA A 354 -6.39 -5.19 4.87
CA ALA A 354 -5.34 -6.10 5.31
C ALA A 354 -4.20 -6.25 4.28
N ALA A 355 -4.52 -6.16 2.99
CA ALA A 355 -3.55 -6.24 1.90
C ALA A 355 -2.92 -4.90 1.49
N THR A 356 -3.48 -3.76 1.92
CA THR A 356 -3.03 -2.42 1.48
C THR A 356 -2.62 -1.47 2.61
N ARG A 357 -2.77 -1.85 3.87
CA ARG A 357 -2.29 -1.09 5.04
C ARG A 357 -1.07 -1.77 5.63
N SER A 358 0.07 -1.10 5.62
CA SER A 358 1.35 -1.68 6.08
C SER A 358 1.33 -2.20 7.51
N ALA A 359 0.60 -1.54 8.42
CA ALA A 359 0.39 -2.03 9.79
C ALA A 359 -0.32 -3.41 9.85
N LEU A 360 -1.27 -3.66 8.95
CA LEU A 360 -1.96 -4.96 8.86
C LEU A 360 -1.09 -5.98 8.12
N ILE A 361 -0.39 -5.59 7.04
CA ILE A 361 0.57 -6.46 6.34
C ILE A 361 1.68 -6.91 7.31
N GLN A 362 2.11 -6.06 8.23
CA GLN A 362 3.07 -6.41 9.27
C GLN A 362 2.52 -7.49 10.22
N LYS A 363 1.24 -7.38 10.62
CA LYS A 363 0.56 -8.40 11.43
C LYS A 363 0.46 -9.72 10.65
N ILE A 364 0.14 -9.68 9.35
CA ILE A 364 0.15 -10.85 8.47
C ILE A 364 1.54 -11.49 8.46
N ARG A 365 2.59 -10.70 8.21
CA ARG A 365 3.99 -11.16 8.17
C ARG A 365 4.38 -11.88 9.47
N SER A 366 3.96 -11.37 10.62
CA SER A 366 4.27 -11.99 11.93
C SER A 366 3.56 -13.33 12.18
N ARG A 367 2.45 -13.60 11.48
CA ARG A 367 1.70 -14.85 11.59
C ARG A 367 2.12 -15.88 10.53
N LEU A 368 2.69 -15.44 9.42
CA LEU A 368 3.23 -16.32 8.39
C LEU A 368 4.62 -16.86 8.78
N PRO A 369 5.05 -18.01 8.23
CA PRO A 369 6.44 -18.45 8.33
C PRO A 369 7.40 -17.39 7.78
N THR A 370 8.60 -17.31 8.37
CA THR A 370 9.63 -16.34 7.96
C THR A 370 9.94 -16.45 6.46
N GLY A 371 9.91 -15.33 5.74
CA GLY A 371 10.19 -15.28 4.29
C GLY A 371 8.98 -15.58 3.40
N ALA A 372 7.85 -16.03 3.96
CA ALA A 372 6.69 -16.43 3.15
C ALA A 372 5.98 -15.26 2.47
N LEU A 373 5.98 -14.07 3.10
CA LEU A 373 5.42 -12.87 2.48
C LEU A 373 6.31 -12.41 1.32
N GLU A 374 7.62 -12.51 1.45
CA GLU A 374 8.60 -12.06 0.46
C GLU A 374 8.66 -13.03 -0.75
N ASP A 375 8.52 -14.34 -0.50
CA ASP A 375 8.51 -15.37 -1.54
C ASP A 375 7.26 -15.29 -2.42
N LYS A 376 7.41 -14.77 -3.64
CA LYS A 376 6.33 -14.59 -4.63
C LYS A 376 5.73 -15.90 -5.15
N THR A 377 6.40 -17.01 -4.89
CA THR A 377 5.95 -18.33 -5.28
C THR A 377 5.23 -19.06 -4.16
N CYS A 378 5.38 -18.59 -2.92
CA CYS A 378 4.62 -19.06 -1.78
C CYS A 378 3.15 -18.65 -1.95
N THR A 379 2.27 -19.63 -1.86
CA THR A 379 0.83 -19.37 -1.79
C THR A 379 0.42 -19.37 -0.33
N PHE A 380 -0.17 -18.27 0.14
CA PHE A 380 -0.64 -18.13 1.51
C PHE A 380 -2.06 -17.59 1.55
N TRP A 381 -2.75 -17.88 2.64
CA TRP A 381 -4.07 -17.38 2.97
C TRP A 381 -4.04 -16.62 4.29
N VAL A 382 -4.95 -15.66 4.44
CA VAL A 382 -5.13 -14.87 5.66
C VAL A 382 -6.61 -14.67 5.90
N LEU A 383 -7.11 -15.14 7.04
CA LEU A 383 -8.45 -14.82 7.53
C LEU A 383 -8.39 -13.50 8.29
N VAL A 384 -9.29 -12.59 7.95
CA VAL A 384 -9.40 -11.29 8.60
C VAL A 384 -10.83 -11.02 9.03
N LYS A 385 -10.98 -10.25 10.11
CA LYS A 385 -12.27 -9.80 10.60
C LYS A 385 -12.39 -8.29 10.41
N GLY A 386 -13.55 -7.85 9.94
CA GLY A 386 -13.95 -6.45 9.89
C GLY A 386 -15.08 -6.20 10.87
N VAL A 387 -15.06 -5.01 11.49
CA VAL A 387 -16.09 -4.55 12.41
C VAL A 387 -16.75 -3.31 11.80
N ALA A 388 -18.08 -3.22 11.88
CA ALA A 388 -18.82 -2.05 11.45
C ALA A 388 -18.79 -0.96 12.53
N SER A 389 -18.65 0.30 12.13
CA SER A 389 -18.74 1.46 13.01
C SER A 389 -20.18 1.66 13.49
N ASP A 390 -20.35 1.98 14.77
CA ASP A 390 -21.65 2.32 15.34
C ASP A 390 -22.26 3.60 14.76
N ARG A 391 -21.44 4.45 14.12
CA ARG A 391 -21.88 5.74 13.58
C ARG A 391 -22.61 5.61 12.25
N ASP A 392 -22.04 4.86 11.31
CA ASP A 392 -22.47 4.81 9.91
C ASP A 392 -22.64 3.38 9.38
N CYS A 393 -22.42 2.36 10.21
CA CYS A 393 -22.47 0.94 9.83
C CYS A 393 -21.53 0.56 8.67
N LEU A 394 -20.54 1.41 8.38
CA LEU A 394 -19.46 1.11 7.44
C LEU A 394 -18.28 0.49 8.19
N LEU A 395 -17.32 -0.06 7.45
CA LEU A 395 -16.13 -0.67 8.04
C LEU A 395 -15.38 0.35 8.89
N ASP A 396 -15.13 -0.01 10.14
CA ASP A 396 -14.16 0.66 10.98
C ASP A 396 -12.75 0.19 10.57
N GLU A 397 -11.95 1.12 10.04
CA GLU A 397 -10.60 0.80 9.58
C GLU A 397 -9.68 0.37 10.73
N GLU A 398 -9.90 0.89 11.95
CA GLU A 398 -9.14 0.53 13.15
C GLU A 398 -9.63 -0.80 13.74
N GLY A 399 -10.88 -1.17 13.46
CA GLY A 399 -11.51 -2.42 13.87
C GLY A 399 -11.11 -3.65 13.04
N VAL A 400 -10.24 -3.51 12.03
CA VAL A 400 -9.78 -4.65 11.21
C VAL A 400 -8.69 -5.44 11.94
N SER A 401 -8.91 -6.74 12.08
CA SER A 401 -7.97 -7.68 12.71
C SER A 401 -7.61 -8.85 11.80
N VAL A 402 -6.37 -9.33 11.93
CA VAL A 402 -5.91 -10.57 11.32
C VAL A 402 -6.19 -11.69 12.31
N GLU A 403 -7.08 -12.61 11.94
CA GLU A 403 -7.58 -13.67 12.81
C GLU A 403 -6.72 -14.93 12.72
N ASP A 404 -6.33 -15.29 11.49
CA ASP A 404 -5.56 -16.48 11.21
C ASP A 404 -4.79 -16.34 9.89
N ALA A 405 -3.70 -17.08 9.71
CA ALA A 405 -2.92 -17.09 8.48
C ALA A 405 -2.15 -18.39 8.32
N GLY A 406 -1.96 -18.82 7.07
CA GLY A 406 -1.21 -20.03 6.77
C GLY A 406 -0.67 -20.07 5.35
N VAL A 407 0.23 -21.01 5.10
CA VAL A 407 0.85 -21.25 3.78
C VAL A 407 0.43 -22.60 3.24
N TYR A 408 0.31 -22.71 1.92
CA TYR A 408 0.26 -24.00 1.24
C TYR A 408 1.68 -24.43 0.89
N GLN A 409 2.13 -25.55 1.46
CA GLN A 409 3.43 -26.11 1.12
C GLN A 409 3.47 -26.53 -0.36
N ARG A 410 4.64 -26.35 -1.00
CA ARG A 410 4.88 -26.88 -2.34
C ARG A 410 4.81 -28.42 -2.29
N SER A 411 4.18 -29.00 -3.32
CA SER A 411 4.18 -30.44 -3.56
C SER A 411 5.47 -30.88 -4.24
#